data_AF-A0A838VTE9-F1
#
_entry.id   AF-A0A838VTE9-F1
#
_cell.length_a   1.000
_cell.length_b   1.000
_cell.length_c   1.000
_cell.angle_alpha   90.00
_cell.angle_beta   90.00
_cell.angle_gamma   90.00
#
_symmetry.space_group_name_H-M   'P 1'
#
loop_
_entity.id
_entity.type
_entity.pdbx_description
1 polymer ?
#
loop_
_entity_poly.entity_id
_entity_poly.type
_entity_poly.pdbx_seq_one_letter_code
_entity_poly.pdbx_strand_id
1 'polypeptide(L)'
;MDISIEVIREEIIVVEGVPCARGKITIGDFNERFNIALEYWTLEDYKKQWKEGLERIKIQDKSCLVSYVQDPKKAPFINWWPLYKIDNKILVRNQMLFAHLYRNRVGDKEFTPDTCYSFIPDRKKKKVSEWIADLDSL
;
A
#
# COMPACT_ATOMS: atom_id res chain seq x y z
N MET A 1 15.47 -9.95 -3.87
CA MET A 1 14.56 -9.10 -3.10
C MET A 1 13.17 -9.66 -3.28
N ASP A 2 12.60 -10.23 -2.23
CA ASP A 2 11.35 -11.00 -2.35
C ASP A 2 10.13 -10.10 -2.45
N ILE A 3 10.19 -8.86 -1.95
CA ILE A 3 9.12 -7.87 -2.12
C ILE A 3 9.67 -6.71 -2.94
N SER A 4 9.04 -6.38 -4.07
CA SER A 4 9.30 -5.12 -4.78
C SER A 4 8.00 -4.46 -5.19
N ILE A 5 7.99 -3.13 -5.25
CA ILE A 5 6.88 -2.33 -5.79
C ILE A 5 7.47 -1.18 -6.60
N GLU A 6 6.99 -1.02 -7.84
CA GLU A 6 7.60 -0.10 -8.79
C GLU A 6 6.59 0.45 -9.79
N VAL A 7 6.92 1.60 -10.37
CA VAL A 7 6.22 2.15 -11.53
C VAL A 7 6.78 1.47 -12.77
N ILE A 8 5.93 0.85 -13.58
CA ILE A 8 6.33 0.14 -14.80
C ILE A 8 5.99 0.92 -16.09
N ARG A 9 5.11 1.92 -16.00
CA ARG A 9 4.81 2.85 -17.11
C ARG A 9 4.29 4.16 -16.53
N GLU A 10 4.98 5.25 -16.85
CA GLU A 10 4.64 6.61 -16.38
C GLU A 10 3.61 7.32 -17.28
N GLU A 11 3.34 6.79 -18.47
CA GLU A 11 2.30 7.32 -19.34
C GLU A 11 0.94 7.30 -18.64
N ILE A 12 0.33 8.48 -18.58
CA ILE A 12 -0.94 8.69 -17.88
C ILE A 12 -2.07 8.17 -18.76
N ILE A 13 -2.82 7.21 -18.21
CA ILE A 13 -4.08 6.74 -18.77
C ILE A 13 -5.23 7.21 -17.90
N VAL A 14 -6.41 7.42 -18.48
CA VAL A 14 -7.61 7.72 -17.70
C VAL A 14 -8.38 6.42 -17.47
N VAL A 15 -8.60 6.07 -16.21
CA VAL A 15 -9.39 4.90 -15.79
C VAL A 15 -10.56 5.40 -14.98
N GLU A 16 -11.78 5.21 -15.48
CA GLU A 16 -13.03 5.67 -14.83
C GLU A 16 -12.98 7.16 -14.44
N GLY A 17 -12.37 7.99 -15.29
CA GLY A 17 -12.22 9.44 -15.04
C GLY A 17 -11.05 9.82 -14.14
N VAL A 18 -10.28 8.86 -13.62
CA VAL A 18 -9.10 9.10 -12.76
C VAL A 18 -7.81 8.97 -13.58
N PRO A 19 -6.94 10.00 -13.59
CA PRO A 19 -5.62 9.89 -14.20
C PRO A 19 -4.76 8.89 -13.42
N CYS A 20 -4.21 7.91 -14.14
CA CYS A 20 -3.48 6.78 -13.56
C CYS A 20 -2.17 6.51 -14.29
N ALA A 21 -1.11 6.18 -13.56
CA ALA A 21 0.05 5.46 -14.09
C ALA A 21 -0.12 3.94 -13.88
N ARG A 22 0.87 3.13 -14.31
CA ARG A 22 0.88 1.68 -14.05
C ARG A 22 2.02 1.28 -13.12
N GLY A 23 1.66 0.53 -12.09
CA GLY A 23 2.59 -0.08 -11.16
C GLY A 23 2.57 -1.60 -11.20
N LYS A 24 3.58 -2.21 -10.58
CA LYS A 24 3.67 -3.65 -10.35
C LYS A 24 4.19 -3.89 -8.93
N ILE A 25 3.62 -4.89 -8.27
CA ILE A 25 4.17 -5.47 -7.03
C ILE A 25 4.60 -6.90 -7.33
N THR A 26 5.72 -7.31 -6.74
CA THR A 26 6.25 -8.68 -6.79
C THR A 26 6.45 -9.16 -5.36
N ILE A 27 5.99 -10.36 -5.03
CA ILE A 27 6.11 -11.00 -3.70
C ILE A 27 6.50 -12.47 -3.92
N GLY A 28 7.79 -12.80 -3.87
CA GLY A 28 8.30 -14.09 -4.33
C GLY A 28 7.92 -14.35 -5.79
N ASP A 29 7.23 -15.46 -6.06
CA ASP A 29 6.74 -15.80 -7.41
C ASP A 29 5.44 -15.05 -7.79
N PHE A 30 4.77 -14.44 -6.82
CA PHE A 30 3.56 -13.69 -7.08
C PHE A 30 3.89 -12.33 -7.70
N ASN A 31 3.10 -11.92 -8.70
CA ASN A 31 3.15 -10.58 -9.25
C ASN A 31 1.76 -10.08 -9.61
N GLU A 32 1.54 -8.78 -9.39
CA GLU A 32 0.28 -8.12 -9.74
C GLU A 32 0.57 -6.74 -10.34
N ARG A 33 -0.11 -6.42 -11.44
CA ARG A 33 -0.11 -5.07 -12.03
C ARG A 33 -1.31 -4.29 -11.50
N PHE A 34 -1.10 -3.02 -11.20
CA PHE A 34 -2.14 -2.14 -10.68
C PHE A 34 -2.11 -0.75 -11.34
N ASN A 35 -3.20 -0.01 -11.17
CA ASN A 35 -3.27 1.41 -11.50
C ASN A 35 -2.80 2.23 -10.31
N ILE A 36 -2.06 3.31 -10.56
CA ILE A 36 -1.63 4.28 -9.54
C ILE A 36 -2.43 5.55 -9.77
N ALA A 37 -3.41 5.86 -8.90
CA ALA A 37 -4.17 7.11 -9.01
C ALA A 37 -3.28 8.33 -8.73
N LEU A 38 -3.35 9.32 -9.62
CA LEU A 38 -2.56 10.55 -9.59
C LEU A 38 -3.37 11.79 -9.23
N GLU A 39 -4.61 11.63 -8.76
CA GLU A 39 -5.48 12.78 -8.41
C GLU A 39 -5.16 13.39 -7.04
N TYR A 40 -4.57 12.61 -6.14
CA TYR A 40 -4.32 13.01 -4.76
C TYR A 40 -2.85 12.84 -4.32
N TRP A 41 -2.20 11.74 -4.71
CA TRP A 41 -0.75 11.56 -4.54
C TRP A 41 -0.04 11.67 -5.89
N THR A 42 1.15 12.26 -5.90
CA THR A 42 2.05 12.26 -7.06
C THR A 42 2.80 10.93 -7.16
N LEU A 43 3.39 10.61 -8.32
CA LEU A 43 4.26 9.43 -8.44
C LEU A 43 5.44 9.46 -7.46
N GLU A 44 5.98 10.64 -7.18
CA GLU A 44 7.08 10.80 -6.23
C GLU A 44 6.64 10.54 -4.79
N ASP A 45 5.40 10.90 -4.43
CA ASP A 45 4.82 10.53 -3.14
C ASP A 45 4.74 9.01 -2.96
N TYR A 46 4.26 8.29 -3.98
CA TYR A 46 4.23 6.83 -3.96
C TYR A 46 5.63 6.23 -3.85
N LYS A 47 6.58 6.65 -4.70
CA LYS A 47 7.97 6.14 -4.68
C LYS A 47 8.63 6.39 -3.31
N LYS A 48 8.47 7.59 -2.74
CA LYS A 48 8.95 7.92 -1.39
C LYS A 48 8.29 7.01 -0.35
N GLN A 49 6.96 6.88 -0.38
CA GLN A 49 6.21 6.06 0.56
C GLN A 49 6.60 4.58 0.47
N TRP A 50 6.82 4.04 -0.72
CA TRP A 50 7.25 2.65 -0.90
C TRP A 50 8.63 2.40 -0.31
N LYS A 51 9.60 3.27 -0.60
CA LYS A 51 10.93 3.19 -0.03
C LYS A 51 10.88 3.24 1.49
N GLU A 52 10.18 4.23 2.05
CA GLU A 52 10.00 4.36 3.49
C GLU A 52 9.29 3.15 4.09
N GLY A 53 8.25 2.64 3.43
CA GLY A 53 7.47 1.50 3.90
C GLY A 53 8.30 0.21 4.01
N LEU A 54 9.17 -0.03 3.03
CA LEU A 54 10.11 -1.17 3.04
C LEU A 54 11.22 -1.01 4.09
N GLU A 55 11.75 0.20 4.30
CA GLU A 55 12.72 0.44 5.38
C GLU A 55 12.05 0.35 6.76
N ARG A 56 10.82 0.82 6.88
CA ARG A 56 10.05 0.81 8.12
C ARG A 56 9.80 -0.60 8.62
N ILE A 57 9.46 -1.56 7.74
CA ILE A 57 9.15 -2.94 8.17
C ILE A 57 10.38 -3.69 8.71
N LYS A 58 11.60 -3.26 8.36
CA LYS A 58 12.84 -3.80 8.94
C LYS A 58 12.89 -3.56 10.46
N ILE A 59 12.38 -2.41 10.91
CA ILE A 59 12.46 -1.98 12.30
C ILE A 59 11.13 -2.20 13.05
N GLN A 60 10.01 -1.77 12.45
CA GLN A 60 8.67 -1.81 13.04
C GLN A 60 7.98 -3.15 12.80
N ASP A 61 6.98 -3.47 13.61
CA ASP A 61 6.19 -4.70 13.45
C ASP A 61 5.23 -4.64 12.26
N LYS A 62 4.91 -3.41 11.81
CA LYS A 62 3.93 -3.17 10.75
C LYS A 62 4.34 -2.01 9.85
N SER A 63 4.01 -2.14 8.57
CA SER A 63 4.17 -1.12 7.54
C SER A 63 3.15 -1.34 6.43
N CYS A 64 3.22 -0.56 5.35
CA CYS A 64 2.38 -0.76 4.18
C CYS A 64 3.03 -0.23 2.90
N LEU A 65 2.59 -0.73 1.76
CA LEU A 65 2.88 -0.17 0.43
C LEU A 65 1.56 0.24 -0.21
N VAL A 66 1.38 1.52 -0.50
CA VAL A 66 0.11 2.04 -1.01
C VAL A 66 0.10 1.95 -2.54
N SER A 67 -0.89 1.31 -3.14
CA SER A 67 -0.98 1.16 -4.61
C SER A 67 -1.96 2.11 -5.27
N TYR A 68 -2.95 2.62 -4.52
CA TYR A 68 -3.97 3.51 -5.05
C TYR A 68 -4.59 4.33 -3.92
N VAL A 69 -4.71 5.65 -4.12
CA VAL A 69 -5.40 6.57 -3.21
C VAL A 69 -6.33 7.46 -4.03
N GLN A 70 -7.63 7.38 -3.73
CA GLN A 70 -8.63 8.32 -4.24
C GLN A 70 -8.73 9.57 -3.37
N ASP A 71 -9.19 10.67 -3.96
CA ASP A 71 -9.48 11.91 -3.22
C ASP A 71 -10.43 11.62 -2.03
N PRO A 72 -9.99 11.91 -0.78
CA PRO A 72 -10.80 11.68 0.41
C PRO A 72 -12.20 12.31 0.40
N LYS A 73 -12.43 13.32 -0.44
CA LYS A 73 -13.70 14.04 -0.56
C LYS A 73 -14.70 13.39 -1.53
N LYS A 74 -14.28 12.43 -2.37
CA LYS A 74 -15.09 11.87 -3.47
C LYS A 74 -15.55 10.41 -3.28
N ALA A 75 -15.62 9.96 -2.03
CA ALA A 75 -15.82 8.55 -1.61
C ALA A 75 -14.55 7.69 -1.79
N PRO A 76 -13.51 7.91 -0.98
CA PRO A 76 -12.21 7.30 -1.20
C PRO A 76 -12.22 5.83 -0.81
N PHE A 77 -11.70 5.01 -1.70
CA PHE A 77 -11.04 3.79 -1.29
C PHE A 77 -9.53 3.92 -1.51
N ILE A 78 -8.79 3.22 -0.68
CA ILE A 78 -7.36 3.05 -0.77
C ILE A 78 -7.11 1.59 -1.08
N ASN A 79 -6.34 1.30 -2.12
CA ASN A 79 -5.72 -0.01 -2.25
C ASN A 79 -4.29 0.08 -1.72
N TRP A 80 -3.95 -0.88 -0.90
CA TRP A 80 -2.65 -0.94 -0.24
C TRP A 80 -2.31 -2.37 0.14
N TRP A 81 -1.05 -2.53 0.49
CA TRP A 81 -0.45 -3.79 0.86
C TRP A 81 0.08 -3.70 2.29
N PRO A 82 -0.74 -3.95 3.33
CA PRO A 82 -0.24 -4.03 4.69
C PRO A 82 0.82 -5.12 4.85
N LEU A 83 1.90 -4.76 5.53
CA LEU A 83 3.04 -5.60 5.86
C LEU A 83 3.03 -5.87 7.36
N TYR A 84 3.18 -7.14 7.74
CA TYR A 84 3.28 -7.56 9.14
C TYR A 84 4.54 -8.39 9.34
N LYS A 85 5.45 -7.92 10.19
CA LYS A 85 6.65 -8.67 10.57
C LYS A 85 6.26 -9.76 11.57
N ILE A 86 6.66 -11.00 11.27
CA ILE A 86 6.53 -12.15 12.17
C ILE A 86 7.86 -12.88 12.14
N ASP A 87 8.60 -12.82 13.24
CA ASP A 87 9.97 -13.31 13.33
C ASP A 87 10.82 -12.76 12.17
N ASN A 88 11.35 -13.64 11.32
CA ASN A 88 12.17 -13.28 10.16
C ASN A 88 11.40 -13.25 8.82
N LYS A 89 10.06 -13.16 8.89
CA LYS A 89 9.18 -13.17 7.72
C LYS A 89 8.30 -11.93 7.69
N ILE A 90 7.87 -11.57 6.50
CA ILE A 90 6.90 -10.50 6.26
C ILE A 90 5.66 -11.11 5.63
N LEU A 91 4.53 -10.93 6.31
CA LEU A 91 3.22 -11.21 5.73
C LEU A 91 2.72 -9.99 5.00
N VAL A 92 2.41 -10.17 3.72
CA VAL A 92 1.90 -9.15 2.83
C VAL A 92 0.43 -9.45 2.54
N ARG A 93 -0.47 -8.49 2.73
CA ARG A 93 -1.90 -8.65 2.41
C ARG A 93 -2.32 -7.65 1.36
N ASN A 94 -3.16 -8.06 0.41
CA ASN A 94 -3.89 -7.10 -0.42
C ASN A 94 -5.16 -6.68 0.31
N GLN A 95 -5.36 -5.38 0.52
CA GLN A 95 -6.55 -4.87 1.18
C GLN A 95 -7.11 -3.64 0.45
N MET A 96 -8.43 -3.49 0.52
CA MET A 96 -9.11 -2.25 0.18
C MET A 96 -9.61 -1.59 1.47
N LEU A 97 -9.29 -0.32 1.65
CA LEU A 97 -9.69 0.47 2.81
C LEU A 97 -10.63 1.59 2.36
N PHE A 98 -11.87 1.56 2.83
CA PHE A 98 -12.87 2.61 2.53
C PHE A 98 -12.86 3.73 3.58
N ALA A 99 -13.05 4.99 3.15
CA ALA A 99 -13.08 6.19 4.01
C ALA A 99 -13.88 6.02 5.30
N HIS A 100 -15.12 5.60 5.11
CA HIS A 100 -16.12 5.55 6.17
C HIS A 100 -15.77 4.54 7.27
N LEU A 101 -14.84 3.62 7.01
CA LEU A 101 -14.43 2.58 7.96
C LEU A 101 -13.29 3.01 8.89
N TYR A 102 -12.55 4.09 8.59
CA TYR A 102 -11.37 4.46 9.39
C TYR A 102 -11.56 5.66 10.31
N ARG A 103 -12.59 6.51 10.14
CA ARG A 103 -12.84 7.63 11.10
C ARG A 103 -12.94 7.12 12.54
N ASN A 104 -13.54 5.95 12.73
CA ASN A 104 -13.64 5.27 14.03
C ASN A 104 -12.29 4.74 14.57
N ARG A 105 -11.22 4.71 13.77
CA ARG A 105 -9.89 4.19 14.14
C ARG A 105 -8.86 5.27 14.35
N VAL A 106 -8.85 6.29 13.47
CA VAL A 106 -7.78 7.30 13.43
C VAL A 106 -8.29 8.73 13.63
N GLY A 107 -9.59 8.90 13.92
CA GLY A 107 -10.23 10.20 14.07
C GLY A 107 -10.23 10.99 12.76
N ASP A 108 -9.85 12.26 12.84
CA ASP A 108 -9.78 13.20 11.70
C ASP A 108 -8.40 13.21 11.02
N LYS A 109 -7.54 12.23 11.31
CA LYS A 109 -6.23 12.12 10.65
C LYS A 109 -6.43 11.89 9.15
N GLU A 110 -5.80 12.74 8.33
CA GLU A 110 -5.80 12.61 6.89
C GLU A 110 -4.93 11.43 6.44
N PHE A 111 -5.24 10.81 5.30
CA PHE A 111 -4.44 9.71 4.74
C PHE A 111 -3.37 10.27 3.79
N THR A 112 -2.17 10.49 4.31
CA THR A 112 -1.03 11.05 3.58
C THR A 112 0.13 10.05 3.51
N PRO A 113 1.16 10.28 2.66
CA PRO A 113 2.33 9.41 2.60
C PRO A 113 2.97 9.16 3.96
N ASP A 114 3.01 10.18 4.82
CA ASP A 114 3.67 10.10 6.14
C ASP A 114 2.73 9.52 7.22
N THR A 115 1.41 9.63 7.06
CA THR A 115 0.43 9.22 8.09
C THR A 115 -0.21 7.86 7.85
N CYS A 116 -0.09 7.32 6.63
CA CYS A 116 -0.74 6.07 6.19
C CYS A 116 -0.49 4.87 7.14
N TYR A 117 0.68 4.80 7.78
CA TYR A 117 1.02 3.73 8.72
C TYR A 117 0.12 3.68 9.97
N SER A 118 -0.46 4.81 10.39
CA SER A 118 -1.38 4.87 11.53
C SER A 118 -2.70 4.14 11.27
N PHE A 119 -3.01 3.85 10.00
CA PHE A 119 -4.27 3.24 9.59
C PHE A 119 -4.20 1.71 9.60
N ILE A 120 -2.99 1.14 9.73
CA ILE A 120 -2.77 -0.30 9.60
C ILE A 120 -3.44 -1.03 10.77
N PRO A 121 -4.47 -1.86 10.53
CA PRO A 121 -5.12 -2.59 11.60
C PRO A 121 -4.19 -3.66 12.16
N ASP A 122 -4.41 -4.05 13.42
CA ASP A 122 -3.85 -5.28 13.95
C ASP A 122 -4.19 -6.47 13.06
N ARG A 123 -3.21 -7.37 12.90
CA ARG A 123 -3.41 -8.60 12.14
C ARG A 123 -4.45 -9.46 12.86
N LYS A 124 -5.59 -9.67 12.19
CA LYS A 124 -6.58 -10.68 12.58
C LYS A 124 -6.44 -11.90 11.66
N LYS A 125 -6.52 -13.11 12.24
CA LYS A 125 -6.63 -14.37 11.47
C LYS A 125 -8.01 -14.43 10.81
N LYS A 126 -8.12 -13.87 9.61
CA LYS A 126 -9.30 -13.94 8.74
C LYS A 126 -8.86 -14.53 7.39
N LYS A 127 -9.80 -15.11 6.66
CA LYS A 127 -9.56 -15.59 5.29
C LYS A 127 -9.40 -14.38 4.37
N VAL A 128 -8.15 -14.01 4.09
CA VAL A 128 -7.76 -12.89 3.23
C VAL A 128 -6.58 -13.35 2.37
N SER A 129 -6.41 -12.76 1.19
CA SER A 129 -5.24 -13.00 0.35
C SER A 129 -3.98 -12.52 1.08
N GLU A 130 -3.07 -13.44 1.34
CA GLU A 130 -1.86 -13.24 2.13
C GLU A 130 -0.70 -13.98 1.45
N TRP A 131 0.45 -13.31 1.36
CA TRP A 131 1.70 -13.83 0.83
C TRP A 131 2.79 -13.69 1.87
N ILE A 132 3.84 -14.50 1.76
CA ILE A 132 5.00 -14.49 2.65
C ILE A 132 6.21 -14.09 1.83
N ALA A 133 7.05 -13.24 2.41
CA ALA A 133 8.37 -12.92 1.90
C ALA A 133 9.40 -12.89 3.03
N ASP A 134 10.67 -13.04 2.68
CA ASP A 134 11.75 -13.11 3.66
C ASP A 134 12.24 -11.72 4.01
N LEU A 135 12.34 -11.44 5.32
CA LEU A 135 12.79 -10.14 5.81
C LEU A 135 14.23 -9.83 5.37
N ASP A 136 15.10 -10.84 5.40
CA ASP A 136 16.51 -10.74 4.98
C ASP A 136 16.69 -10.46 3.47
N SER A 137 15.62 -10.56 2.69
CA SER A 137 15.66 -10.29 1.24
C SER A 137 15.43 -8.82 0.89
N LEU A 138 15.03 -7.98 1.85
CA LEU A 138 14.70 -6.56 1.68
C LEU A 138 15.89 -5.60 1.73
#